data_AF-A0A231GSG7-F1
#
_entry.id   AF-A0A231GSG7-F1
#
_cell.length_a   1.000
_cell.length_b   1.000
_cell.length_c   1.000
_cell.angle_alpha   90.00
_cell.angle_beta   90.00
_cell.angle_gamma   90.00
#
_symmetry.space_group_name_H-M   'P 1'
#
loop_
_entity.id
_entity.type
_entity.pdbx_description
1 polymer ?
#
loop_
_entity_poly.entity_id
_entity_poly.type
_entity_poly.pdbx_seq_one_letter_code
_entity_poly.pdbx_strand_id
1 'polypeptide(L)' 'MIRIANEAGCAVYDMRGIVAGVGADDPEIGLIQFKVGSGGQAVAFPGEWDKPINPILYKAFDLYMKRR' A
#
# COMPACT_ATOMS: atom_id res chain seq x y z
N MET A 1 -0.59 -2.13 -20.92
CA MET A 1 -1.18 -2.79 -19.73
C MET A 1 -2.62 -2.37 -19.50
N ILE A 2 -2.93 -1.09 -19.26
CA ILE A 2 -4.34 -0.65 -19.07
C ILE A 2 -5.25 -1.04 -20.25
N ARG A 3 -4.82 -0.78 -21.49
CA ARG A 3 -5.58 -1.19 -22.69
C ARG A 3 -5.77 -2.71 -22.78
N ILE A 4 -4.73 -3.49 -22.50
CA ILE A 4 -4.77 -4.96 -22.48
C ILE A 4 -5.76 -5.46 -21.41
N ALA A 5 -5.76 -4.86 -20.21
CA ALA A 5 -6.71 -5.20 -19.15
C ALA A 5 -8.15 -4.87 -19.56
N ASN A 6 -8.36 -3.74 -20.23
CA ASN A 6 -9.67 -3.37 -20.77
C ASN A 6 -10.14 -4.32 -21.88
N GLU A 7 -9.25 -4.69 -22.81
CA GLU A 7 -9.53 -5.69 -23.87
C GLU A 7 -9.85 -7.07 -23.29
N ALA A 8 -9.25 -7.42 -22.15
CA ALA A 8 -9.55 -8.65 -21.41
C ALA A 8 -10.84 -8.57 -20.57
N GLY A 9 -11.56 -7.44 -20.57
CA GLY A 9 -12.80 -7.25 -19.82
C GLY A 9 -12.60 -7.03 -18.31
N CYS A 10 -11.40 -6.67 -17.85
CA CYS A 10 -11.14 -6.38 -16.44
C CYS A 10 -11.85 -5.09 -16.01
N ALA A 11 -12.58 -5.15 -14.90
CA ALA A 11 -13.27 -3.98 -14.34
C ALA A 11 -12.33 -2.97 -13.65
N VAL A 12 -11.18 -3.42 -13.15
CA VAL A 12 -10.23 -2.61 -12.39
C VAL A 12 -8.80 -2.90 -12.85
N TYR A 13 -8.01 -1.84 -13.03
CA TYR A 13 -6.56 -1.93 -13.21
C TYR A 13 -5.85 -1.35 -11.99
N ASP A 14 -5.20 -2.20 -11.21
CA ASP A 14 -4.50 -1.82 -9.98
C ASP A 14 -3.05 -1.38 -10.27
N MET A 15 -2.74 -0.12 -10.00
CA MET A 15 -1.39 0.46 -10.11
C MET A 15 -0.49 0.15 -8.90
N ARG A 16 -1.01 -0.60 -7.93
CA ARG A 16 -0.38 -1.01 -6.67
C ARG A 16 -0.11 0.16 -5.72
N GLY A 17 0.54 -0.16 -4.61
CA GLY A 17 0.75 0.73 -3.46
C GLY A 17 1.45 2.06 -3.76
N ILE A 18 1.15 3.03 -2.92
CA ILE A 18 1.82 4.31 -2.76
C ILE A 18 2.17 4.46 -1.29
N VAL A 19 3.14 5.30 -0.96
CA VAL A 19 3.33 5.74 0.42
C VAL A 19 2.15 6.59 0.89
N ALA A 20 1.77 6.36 2.14
CA ALA A 20 0.67 7.09 2.77
C ALA A 20 1.17 8.44 3.31
N GLY A 21 0.40 9.51 3.10
CA GLY A 21 0.54 10.75 3.85
C GLY A 21 1.85 11.51 3.61
N VAL A 22 2.35 11.53 2.38
CA VAL A 22 3.55 12.28 2.04
C VAL A 22 3.29 13.78 1.87
N GLY A 23 4.19 14.60 2.43
CA GLY A 23 4.25 16.04 2.20
C GLY A 23 4.70 16.37 0.78
N ALA A 24 4.53 17.62 0.35
CA ALA A 24 4.92 18.06 -0.99
C ALA A 24 6.44 17.99 -1.24
N ASP A 25 7.22 17.90 -0.17
CA ASP A 25 8.69 17.81 -0.12
C ASP A 25 9.20 16.36 -0.04
N ASP A 26 8.31 15.38 0.02
CA ASP A 26 8.69 13.97 0.08
C ASP A 26 9.23 13.47 -1.28
N PRO A 27 10.37 12.74 -1.32
CA PRO A 27 10.93 12.18 -2.55
C PRO A 27 9.96 11.30 -3.35
N GLU A 28 8.97 10.70 -2.70
CA GLU A 28 8.02 9.75 -3.31
C GLU A 28 6.71 10.41 -3.79
N ILE A 29 6.55 11.74 -3.61
CA ILE A 29 5.35 12.48 -4.05
C ILE A 29 5.07 12.30 -5.55
N GLY A 30 6.12 12.15 -6.36
CA GLY A 30 6.01 11.94 -7.80
C GLY A 30 5.25 10.66 -8.17
N LEU A 31 5.34 9.60 -7.34
CA LEU A 31 4.64 8.34 -7.58
C LEU A 31 3.12 8.52 -7.39
N ILE A 32 2.71 9.32 -6.40
CA ILE A 32 1.31 9.66 -6.17
C ILE A 32 0.78 10.51 -7.33
N GLN A 33 1.52 11.55 -7.72
CA GLN A 33 1.13 12.44 -8.82
C GLN A 33 0.96 11.68 -10.13
N PHE A 34 1.86 10.74 -10.45
CA PHE A 34 1.75 9.89 -11.63
C PHE A 34 0.48 9.02 -11.63
N LYS A 35 0.18 8.36 -10.50
CA LYS A 35 -0.95 7.43 -10.40
C LYS A 35 -2.30 8.15 -10.36
N VAL A 36 -2.40 9.23 -9.58
CA VAL A 36 -3.63 10.04 -9.53
C VAL A 36 -3.82 10.81 -10.83
N GLY A 37 -2.75 11.35 -11.41
CA GLY A 37 -2.78 12.11 -12.67
C GLY A 37 -3.23 11.29 -13.89
N SER A 38 -3.12 9.96 -13.84
CA SER A 38 -3.64 9.05 -14.86
C SER A 38 -5.09 8.60 -14.62
N GLY A 39 -5.78 9.23 -13.66
CA GLY A 39 -7.17 8.91 -13.28
C GLY A 39 -7.29 7.83 -12.21
N GLY A 40 -6.17 7.39 -11.61
CA GLY A 40 -6.16 6.44 -10.51
C GLY A 40 -6.71 7.04 -9.21
N GLN A 41 -7.22 6.17 -8.34
CA GLN A 41 -7.74 6.55 -7.03
C GLN A 41 -6.90 5.89 -5.95
N ALA A 42 -6.56 6.65 -4.90
CA ALA A 42 -5.94 6.08 -3.71
C ALA A 42 -7.00 5.33 -2.90
N VAL A 43 -6.80 4.02 -2.69
CA VAL A 43 -7.68 3.17 -1.91
C VAL A 43 -6.92 2.64 -0.71
N ALA A 44 -7.42 2.94 0.49
CA ALA A 44 -6.87 2.42 1.73
C ALA A 44 -7.50 1.07 2.07
N PHE A 45 -6.66 0.06 2.30
CA PHE A 45 -7.09 -1.23 2.82
C PHE A 45 -7.02 -1.23 4.36
N PRO A 46 -7.72 -2.13 5.05
CA PRO A 46 -7.75 -2.10 6.50
C PRO A 46 -6.46 -2.64 7.16
N GLY A 47 -5.45 -3.00 6.34
CA GLY A 47 -4.10 -3.31 6.79
C GLY A 47 -3.89 -4.78 7.08
N GLU A 48 -3.06 -5.03 8.09
CA GLU A 48 -2.64 -6.37 8.49
C GLU A 48 -3.33 -6.77 9.81
N TRP A 49 -3.63 -8.07 9.94
CA TRP A 49 -4.12 -8.66 11.18
C TRP A 49 -3.28 -9.85 11.56
N ASP A 50 -2.80 -9.83 12.80
CA ASP A 50 -1.94 -10.89 13.32
C ASP A 50 -2.72 -11.93 14.10
N LYS A 51 -2.46 -13.20 13.78
CA LYS A 51 -2.84 -14.35 14.61
C LYS A 51 -1.58 -14.95 15.25
N PRO A 52 -1.29 -14.66 16.53
CA PRO A 52 -0.07 -15.16 17.16
C PRO A 52 -0.15 -16.67 17.37
N ILE A 53 0.70 -17.42 16.68
CA ILE A 53 0.82 -18.88 16.85
C ILE A 53 1.61 -19.21 18.13
N ASN A 54 2.68 -18.45 18.41
CA ASN A 54 3.39 -18.49 19.69
C ASN A 54 3.28 -17.11 20.37
N PRO A 55 2.44 -16.98 21.42
CA PRO A 55 2.20 -15.69 22.09
C PRO A 55 3.46 -15.08 22.73
N ILE A 56 4.39 -15.91 23.19
CA ILE A 56 5.62 -15.43 23.86
C ILE A 56 6.56 -14.82 22.83
N LEU A 57 6.82 -15.53 21.73
CA LEU A 57 7.67 -15.02 20.65
C LEU A 57 7.08 -13.78 19.99
N TYR A 58 5.76 -13.77 19.75
CA TYR A 58 5.08 -12.60 19.18
C TYR A 58 5.24 -11.36 20.08
N LYS A 59 5.05 -11.50 21.40
CA LYS A 59 5.27 -10.39 22.35
C LYS A 59 6.73 -9.93 22.41
N ALA A 60 7.68 -10.87 22.34
CA ALA A 60 9.10 -10.52 22.34
C ALA A 60 9.48 -9.72 21.08
N PHE A 61 8.95 -10.12 19.92
CA PHE A 61 9.13 -9.41 18.66
C PHE A 61 8.47 -8.02 18.69
N ASP A 62 7.21 -7.93 19.12
CA ASP A 62 6.50 -6.64 19.25
C ASP A 62 7.22 -5.68 20.21
N LEU A 63 7.75 -6.18 21.33
CA LEU A 63 8.55 -5.37 22.26
C LEU A 63 9.86 -4.86 21.62
N TYR A 64 10.52 -5.69 20.80
CA TYR A 64 11.70 -5.28 20.05
C TYR A 64 11.36 -4.19 19.01
N MET A 65 10.30 -4.40 18.23
CA MET A 65 9.88 -3.46 17.18
C MET A 65 9.48 -2.10 17.75
N LYS A 66 8.82 -2.04 18.90
CA LYS A 66 8.43 -0.78 19.57
C LYS A 66 9.60 0.09 20.03
N ARG A 67 10.82 -0.46 20.12
CA ARG A 67 12.02 0.30 20.50
C ARG A 67 12.72 0.96 19.31
N ARG A 68 12.39 0.55 18.09
CA ARG A 68 12.97 1.07 16.84
C ARG A 68 12.11 2.22 16.31
#